data_AF-A0A851T6Q4-F1
#
_entry.id   AF-A0A851T6Q4-F1
#
_cell.length_a   1.000
_cell.length_b   1.000
_cell.length_c   1.000
_cell.angle_alpha   90.00
_cell.angle_beta   90.00
_cell.angle_gamma   90.00
#
_symmetry.space_group_name_H-M   'P 1'
#
loop_
_entity.id
_entity.type
_entity.pdbx_description
1 polymer ?
#
loop_
_entity_poly.entity_id
_entity_poly.type
_entity_poly.pdbx_seq_one_letter_code
_entity_poly.pdbx_strand_id
1 'polypeptide(L)'
;ENVFNIIGAFDIPRYIYNSERKKFLPLSMTNIPVPNLFGTARDKAELFRERYAILQQRTHRHELFTPSAVVVHPDDGRSKFQLKTVETLLGNTAKVGEVIVLGMITQLKEGKFFLEDPTGVVQLDLSKAISFICDLKLKEMSYRCWYEDEVFHVNAFGFPPTEPSATTRAYYGNTNFFGGPSSASVKASAKLKQLEEENEDAMFVFVSDVWLDQAEVLEKLHIMFSGYSSAPPTCFFFCGNFSSAPYGKNQIQALKDSLKALADIICEYPSIHKGSRFVFVPGPEDPGPGSILPRPPLAENITQEFRQLVPFSFFTTNPCRIQYCTQEIIIFREDLVNKMCRNCVRFPSSNMDIPNHFVKTILSQGHLTPLPLYVSPVYWAYDYSLRVYPVPDMLVIADKYDPFTVTNTDCLCINPGSFPRSGFSFKVFYPSNKTVED
;
A
#
# COMPACT_ATOMS: atom_id res chain seq x y z
N GLU A 1 5.35 21.00 16.20
CA GLU A 1 5.33 19.85 15.27
C GLU A 1 5.45 18.59 16.09
N ASN A 2 4.50 17.67 15.95
CA ASN A 2 4.51 16.40 16.68
C ASN A 2 5.46 15.43 15.96
N VAL A 3 6.34 14.77 16.73
CA VAL A 3 7.40 13.90 16.19
C VAL A 3 6.86 12.57 15.71
N PHE A 4 5.93 11.97 16.44
CA PHE A 4 5.36 10.64 16.16
C PHE A 4 3.84 10.76 16.11
N ASN A 5 3.22 10.40 14.99
CA ASN A 5 1.76 10.39 14.84
C ASN A 5 1.27 9.10 14.18
N ILE A 6 0.13 8.61 14.65
CA ILE A 6 -0.58 7.45 14.10
C ILE A 6 -1.82 7.99 13.39
N ILE A 7 -1.99 7.62 12.13
CA ILE A 7 -3.03 8.14 11.26
C ILE A 7 -3.87 6.94 10.81
N GLY A 8 -5.13 6.90 11.24
CA GLY A 8 -6.10 5.92 10.80
C GLY A 8 -6.50 6.12 9.34
N ALA A 9 -6.92 5.05 8.67
CA ALA A 9 -7.31 5.09 7.27
C ALA A 9 -8.50 6.01 6.99
N PHE A 10 -9.43 6.11 7.94
CA PHE A 10 -10.60 6.99 7.85
C PHE A 10 -10.26 8.47 8.10
N ASP A 11 -9.07 8.76 8.66
CA ASP A 11 -8.57 10.11 8.94
C ASP A 11 -7.60 10.62 7.86
N ILE A 12 -7.31 9.80 6.83
CA ILE A 12 -6.46 10.20 5.72
C ILE A 12 -7.16 11.35 4.96
N PRO A 13 -6.45 12.46 4.68
CA PRO A 13 -7.05 13.59 3.98
C PRO A 13 -7.38 13.20 2.53
N ARG A 14 -8.65 13.40 2.14
CA ARG A 14 -9.09 13.11 0.77
C ARG A 14 -8.75 14.27 -0.17
N TYR A 15 -7.95 13.96 -1.19
CA TYR A 15 -7.63 14.86 -2.29
C TYR A 15 -8.13 14.31 -3.62
N ILE A 16 -8.70 15.19 -4.43
CA ILE A 16 -9.27 14.88 -5.74
C ILE A 16 -8.38 15.50 -6.81
N TYR A 17 -7.92 14.70 -7.76
CA TYR A 17 -7.18 15.21 -8.90
C TYR A 17 -8.12 15.93 -9.87
N ASN A 18 -7.84 17.19 -10.16
CA ASN A 18 -8.53 17.96 -11.18
C ASN A 18 -7.69 18.00 -12.46
N SER A 19 -8.19 17.42 -13.55
CA SER A 19 -7.50 17.30 -14.83
C SER A 19 -7.28 18.62 -15.54
N GLU A 20 -8.22 19.58 -15.42
CA GLU A 20 -8.13 20.91 -16.03
C GLU A 20 -7.03 21.76 -15.39
N ARG A 21 -7.01 21.78 -14.06
CA ARG A 21 -6.03 22.53 -13.25
C ARG A 21 -4.71 21.77 -13.07
N LYS A 22 -4.68 20.48 -13.41
CA LYS A 22 -3.57 19.55 -13.18
C LYS A 22 -3.05 19.58 -11.74
N LYS A 23 -3.97 19.63 -10.77
CA LYS A 23 -3.67 19.74 -9.34
C LYS A 23 -4.59 18.88 -8.50
N PHE A 24 -4.08 18.46 -7.35
CA PHE A 24 -4.90 17.88 -6.29
C PHE A 24 -5.60 18.97 -5.49
N LEU A 25 -6.90 18.84 -5.33
CA LEU A 25 -7.73 19.74 -4.54
C LEU A 25 -8.22 19.00 -3.29
N PRO A 26 -8.18 19.61 -2.10
CA PRO A 26 -8.84 19.06 -0.92
C PRO A 26 -10.33 18.81 -1.21
N LEU A 27 -10.91 17.75 -0.64
CA LEU A 27 -12.33 17.43 -0.83
C LEU A 27 -13.26 18.62 -0.55
N SER A 28 -12.95 19.41 0.49
CA SER A 28 -13.69 20.61 0.89
C SER A 28 -13.73 21.72 -0.18
N MET A 29 -12.82 21.68 -1.16
CA MET A 29 -12.76 22.60 -2.29
C MET A 29 -13.41 22.03 -3.56
N THR A 30 -14.15 20.92 -3.44
CA THR A 30 -14.81 20.23 -4.56
C THR A 30 -16.30 20.03 -4.28
N ASN A 31 -17.07 19.71 -5.32
CA ASN A 31 -18.50 19.38 -5.21
C ASN A 31 -18.74 17.88 -4.93
N ILE A 32 -17.71 17.12 -4.57
CA ILE A 32 -17.79 15.67 -4.32
C ILE A 32 -18.24 15.45 -2.87
N PRO A 33 -19.21 14.55 -2.62
CA PRO A 33 -19.69 14.30 -1.27
C PRO A 33 -18.62 13.65 -0.37
N VAL A 34 -18.80 13.85 0.94
CA VAL A 34 -18.02 13.17 1.98
C VAL A 34 -18.21 11.65 1.86
N PRO A 35 -17.14 10.85 1.98
CA PRO A 35 -17.23 9.41 1.81
C PRO A 35 -18.09 8.74 2.89
N ASN A 36 -18.93 7.80 2.47
CA ASN A 36 -19.75 6.95 3.34
C ASN A 36 -19.40 5.47 3.14
N LEU A 37 -19.58 4.65 4.18
CA LEU A 37 -19.36 3.20 4.08
C LEU A 37 -20.28 2.56 3.02
N PHE A 38 -21.55 2.99 3.00
CA PHE A 38 -22.53 2.57 2.02
C PHE A 38 -22.57 3.56 0.85
N GLY A 39 -21.60 3.41 -0.07
CA GLY A 39 -21.51 4.22 -1.27
C GLY A 39 -22.65 3.96 -2.27
N THR A 40 -22.82 4.89 -3.20
CA THR A 40 -23.71 4.79 -4.36
C THR A 40 -23.07 3.96 -5.47
N ALA A 41 -23.86 3.57 -6.48
CA ALA A 41 -23.32 2.94 -7.69
C ALA A 41 -22.26 3.80 -8.39
N ARG A 42 -22.35 5.14 -8.27
CA ARG A 42 -21.35 6.07 -8.81
C ARG A 42 -20.03 5.93 -8.07
N ASP A 43 -20.03 5.79 -6.75
CA ASP A 43 -18.79 5.62 -5.97
C ASP A 43 -18.01 4.37 -6.40
N LYS A 44 -18.71 3.28 -6.76
CA LYS A 44 -18.10 2.07 -7.31
C LYS A 44 -17.37 2.33 -8.62
N ALA A 45 -17.96 3.13 -9.51
CA ALA A 45 -17.35 3.48 -10.79
C ALA A 45 -16.18 4.47 -10.62
N GLU A 46 -16.36 5.48 -9.77
CA GLU A 46 -15.35 6.49 -9.48
C GLU A 46 -14.10 5.90 -8.83
N LEU A 47 -14.22 4.83 -8.03
CA LEU A 47 -13.07 4.06 -7.52
C LEU A 47 -12.09 3.71 -8.64
N PHE A 48 -12.56 3.05 -9.70
CA PHE A 48 -11.70 2.64 -10.80
C PHE A 48 -11.27 3.82 -11.67
N ARG A 49 -12.09 4.87 -11.81
CA ARG A 49 -11.70 6.09 -12.53
C ARG A 49 -10.60 6.85 -11.81
N GLU A 50 -10.70 7.03 -10.49
CA GLU A 50 -9.67 7.68 -9.68
C GLU A 50 -8.34 6.92 -9.76
N ARG A 51 -8.36 5.59 -9.57
CA ARG A 51 -7.16 4.75 -9.75
C ARG A 51 -6.51 4.97 -11.13
N TYR A 52 -7.31 5.23 -12.17
CA TYR A 52 -6.81 5.41 -13.55
C TYR A 52 -6.23 6.80 -13.70
N ALA A 53 -6.96 7.82 -13.28
CA ALA A 53 -6.55 9.21 -13.37
C ALA A 53 -5.23 9.47 -12.65
N ILE A 54 -5.00 8.85 -11.47
CA ILE A 54 -3.74 8.96 -10.73
C ILE A 54 -2.56 8.37 -11.51
N LEU A 55 -2.74 7.22 -12.15
CA LEU A 55 -1.68 6.61 -12.96
C LEU A 55 -1.47 7.37 -14.26
N GLN A 56 -2.55 7.78 -14.93
CA GLN A 56 -2.50 8.55 -16.17
C GLN A 56 -1.75 9.87 -15.99
N GLN A 57 -2.09 10.67 -14.96
CA GLN A 57 -1.40 11.93 -14.72
C GLN A 57 0.09 11.73 -14.39
N ARG A 58 0.42 10.64 -13.69
CA ARG A 58 1.80 10.31 -13.31
C ARG A 58 2.61 9.90 -14.54
N THR A 59 2.05 9.02 -15.36
CA THR A 59 2.66 8.56 -16.60
C THR A 59 2.91 9.71 -17.56
N HIS A 60 1.94 10.59 -17.79
CA HIS A 60 2.12 11.73 -18.71
C HIS A 60 3.22 12.71 -18.29
N ARG A 61 3.63 12.70 -17.02
CA ARG A 61 4.71 13.54 -16.50
C ARG A 61 6.08 12.85 -16.59
N HIS A 62 6.13 11.56 -16.89
CA HIS A 62 7.39 10.84 -17.07
C HIS A 62 8.07 11.24 -18.38
N GLU A 63 9.39 11.40 -18.38
CA GLU A 63 10.17 11.90 -19.53
C GLU A 63 9.86 11.19 -20.85
N LEU A 64 9.72 9.86 -20.82
CA LEU A 64 9.41 9.01 -21.98
C LEU A 64 8.04 9.29 -22.61
N PHE A 65 7.10 9.91 -21.89
CA PHE A 65 5.72 10.16 -22.30
C PHE A 65 5.37 11.65 -22.44
N THR A 66 6.34 12.54 -22.15
CA THR A 66 6.15 13.98 -22.33
C THR A 66 6.23 14.35 -23.81
N PRO A 67 5.34 15.23 -24.33
CA PRO A 67 5.46 15.74 -25.69
C PRO A 67 6.85 16.37 -25.93
N SER A 68 7.44 16.19 -27.12
CA SER A 68 8.69 16.87 -27.47
C SER A 68 8.49 18.39 -27.51
N ALA A 69 9.40 19.15 -26.90
CA ALA A 69 9.46 20.59 -27.09
C ALA A 69 9.78 20.87 -28.58
N VAL A 70 9.24 21.96 -29.12
CA VAL A 70 9.26 22.33 -30.56
C VAL A 70 10.68 22.56 -31.13
N VAL A 71 11.74 22.50 -30.31
CA VAL A 71 13.14 22.64 -30.73
C VAL A 71 13.86 21.32 -30.48
N VAL A 72 14.01 20.50 -31.52
CA VAL A 72 14.81 19.27 -31.48
C VAL A 72 16.03 19.45 -32.38
N HIS A 73 17.21 19.41 -31.78
CA HIS A 73 18.46 19.17 -32.50
C HIS A 73 18.48 17.71 -32.99
N PRO A 74 19.03 17.39 -34.18
CA PRO A 74 18.85 16.09 -34.85
C PRO A 74 19.43 14.85 -34.13
N ASP A 75 20.08 15.01 -32.97
CA ASP A 75 20.94 13.99 -32.37
C ASP A 75 20.36 13.32 -31.10
N ASP A 76 19.18 13.71 -30.63
CA ASP A 76 18.54 13.15 -29.42
C ASP A 76 17.54 12.03 -29.77
N GLY A 77 18.07 10.92 -30.29
CA GLY A 77 17.32 9.77 -30.84
C GLY A 77 16.56 8.88 -29.84
N ARG A 78 16.05 9.41 -28.71
CA ARG A 78 15.16 8.64 -27.82
C ARG A 78 13.73 8.70 -28.32
N SER A 79 13.21 7.58 -28.83
CA SER A 79 11.80 7.47 -29.25
C SER A 79 10.88 7.72 -28.05
N LYS A 80 10.16 8.84 -28.08
CA LYS A 80 9.12 9.13 -27.09
C LYS A 80 7.87 8.29 -27.37
N PHE A 81 7.17 7.94 -26.30
CA PHE A 81 5.94 7.16 -26.37
C PHE A 81 4.72 8.07 -26.28
N GLN A 82 3.73 7.81 -27.15
CA GLN A 82 2.44 8.50 -27.11
C GLN A 82 1.34 7.53 -26.71
N LEU A 83 0.65 7.84 -25.62
CA LEU A 83 -0.52 7.07 -25.19
C LEU A 83 -1.70 7.38 -26.11
N LYS A 84 -2.43 6.33 -26.50
CA LYS A 84 -3.75 6.42 -27.12
C LYS A 84 -4.81 5.91 -26.15
N THR A 85 -6.04 6.40 -26.32
CA THR A 85 -7.23 5.92 -25.59
C THR A 85 -7.84 4.72 -26.30
N VAL A 86 -8.66 3.94 -25.58
CA VAL A 86 -9.38 2.80 -26.16
C VAL A 86 -10.35 3.25 -27.25
N GLU A 87 -11.06 4.38 -27.07
CA GLU A 87 -11.94 4.94 -28.11
C GLU A 87 -11.19 5.24 -29.42
N THR A 88 -9.92 5.66 -29.35
CA THR A 88 -9.11 5.98 -30.53
C THR A 88 -8.82 4.71 -31.34
N LEU A 89 -8.69 3.56 -30.66
CA LEU A 89 -8.57 2.27 -31.33
C LEU A 89 -9.89 1.88 -31.97
N LEU A 90 -10.97 1.86 -31.20
CA LEU A 90 -12.29 1.42 -31.66
C LEU A 90 -12.89 2.30 -32.77
N GLY A 91 -12.49 3.57 -32.84
CA GLY A 91 -12.89 4.48 -33.90
C GLY A 91 -12.13 4.28 -35.23
N ASN A 92 -11.09 3.45 -35.25
CA ASN A 92 -10.27 3.23 -36.43
C ASN A 92 -10.70 1.96 -37.17
N THR A 93 -11.03 2.09 -38.46
CA THR A 93 -11.41 0.96 -39.31
C THR A 93 -10.21 0.28 -39.98
N ALA A 94 -9.02 0.87 -39.88
CA ALA A 94 -7.79 0.33 -40.45
C ALA A 94 -6.86 -0.21 -39.36
N LYS A 95 -5.96 -1.11 -39.76
CA LYS A 95 -4.92 -1.65 -38.88
C LYS A 95 -4.05 -0.52 -38.33
N VAL A 96 -3.92 -0.45 -37.00
CA VAL A 96 -3.06 0.53 -36.32
C VAL A 96 -1.82 -0.18 -35.79
N GLY A 97 -0.65 0.16 -36.32
CA GLY A 97 0.64 -0.31 -35.81
C GLY A 97 1.17 0.56 -34.65
N GLU A 98 2.05 -0.03 -33.83
CA GLU A 98 2.83 0.63 -32.77
C GLU A 98 2.00 1.50 -31.82
N VAL A 99 1.00 0.90 -31.17
CA VAL A 99 0.16 1.61 -30.19
C VAL A 99 0.54 1.26 -28.77
N ILE A 100 0.45 2.27 -27.90
CA ILE A 100 0.55 2.15 -26.45
C ILE A 100 -0.72 2.69 -25.83
N VAL A 101 -1.40 1.87 -25.06
CA VAL A 101 -2.63 2.23 -24.32
C VAL A 101 -2.35 2.01 -22.85
N LEU A 102 -2.69 3.00 -22.02
CA LEU A 102 -2.82 2.81 -20.58
C LEU A 102 -4.25 2.35 -20.30
N GLY A 103 -4.43 1.19 -19.66
CA GLY A 103 -5.76 0.68 -19.34
C GLY A 103 -5.71 -0.44 -18.30
N MET A 104 -6.85 -0.74 -17.68
CA MET A 104 -7.03 -1.79 -16.69
C MET A 104 -7.31 -3.13 -17.35
N ILE A 105 -6.54 -4.16 -17.01
CA ILE A 105 -6.85 -5.53 -17.42
C ILE A 105 -8.07 -6.05 -16.65
N THR A 106 -9.06 -6.52 -17.40
CA THR A 106 -10.21 -7.23 -16.88
C THR A 106 -10.37 -8.58 -17.59
N GLN A 107 -10.96 -9.54 -16.90
CA GLN A 107 -11.28 -10.85 -17.44
C GLN A 107 -12.77 -11.06 -17.25
N LEU A 108 -13.55 -10.78 -18.30
CA LEU A 108 -15.02 -10.81 -18.25
C LEU A 108 -15.56 -12.24 -18.48
N LYS A 109 -14.79 -13.07 -19.20
CA LYS A 109 -15.07 -14.49 -19.43
C LYS A 109 -13.77 -15.26 -19.23
N GLU A 110 -13.88 -16.52 -18.81
CA GLU A 110 -12.71 -17.38 -18.61
C GLU A 110 -11.84 -17.41 -19.87
N GLY A 111 -10.52 -17.26 -19.70
CA GLY A 111 -9.55 -17.14 -20.79
C GLY A 111 -9.67 -15.90 -21.72
N LYS A 112 -10.66 -15.01 -21.55
CA LYS A 112 -10.83 -13.80 -22.37
C LYS A 112 -10.53 -12.53 -21.59
N PHE A 113 -9.44 -11.88 -21.99
CA PHE A 113 -8.96 -10.64 -21.39
C PHE A 113 -9.41 -9.42 -22.19
N PHE A 114 -9.58 -8.31 -21.48
CA PHE A 114 -9.98 -7.02 -22.02
C PHE A 114 -9.14 -5.93 -21.38
N LEU A 115 -8.96 -4.82 -22.09
CA LEU A 115 -8.34 -3.60 -21.60
C LEU A 115 -9.40 -2.52 -21.50
N GLU A 116 -9.52 -1.90 -20.33
CA GLU A 116 -10.55 -0.90 -20.04
C GLU A 116 -9.91 0.43 -19.62
N ASP A 117 -10.34 1.53 -20.23
CA ASP A 117 -10.06 2.89 -19.79
C ASP A 117 -11.38 3.68 -19.66
N PRO A 118 -11.37 4.95 -19.22
CA PRO A 118 -12.61 5.73 -19.12
C PRO A 118 -13.39 5.92 -20.43
N THR A 119 -12.77 5.64 -21.59
CA THR A 119 -13.33 5.87 -22.93
C THR A 119 -13.94 4.60 -23.54
N GLY A 120 -13.54 3.40 -23.08
CA GLY A 120 -14.12 2.17 -23.58
C GLY A 120 -13.41 0.90 -23.12
N VAL A 121 -13.80 -0.21 -23.76
CA VAL A 121 -13.24 -1.54 -23.52
C VAL A 121 -12.89 -2.21 -24.86
N VAL A 122 -11.72 -2.83 -24.95
CA VAL A 122 -11.26 -3.56 -26.15
C VAL A 122 -10.79 -4.96 -25.77
N GLN A 123 -11.09 -5.94 -26.62
CA GLN A 123 -10.64 -7.33 -26.39
C GLN A 123 -9.13 -7.42 -26.58
N LEU A 124 -8.45 -8.12 -25.68
CA LEU A 124 -7.02 -8.37 -25.75
C LEU A 124 -6.73 -9.75 -26.36
N ASP A 125 -5.75 -9.78 -27.26
CA ASP A 125 -5.04 -11.01 -27.63
C ASP A 125 -3.65 -11.02 -27.01
N LEU A 126 -3.45 -11.95 -26.07
CA LEU A 126 -2.21 -12.11 -25.29
C LEU A 126 -1.36 -13.29 -25.77
N SER A 127 -1.72 -13.92 -26.89
CA SER A 127 -1.06 -15.13 -27.39
C SER A 127 0.45 -14.94 -27.63
N LYS A 128 0.85 -13.74 -28.06
CA LYS A 128 2.24 -13.39 -28.43
C LYS A 128 2.95 -12.47 -27.45
N ALA A 129 2.35 -12.14 -26.31
CA ALA A 129 2.96 -11.24 -25.35
C ALA A 129 4.23 -11.89 -24.73
N ILE A 130 5.34 -11.13 -24.64
CA ILE A 130 6.67 -11.63 -24.26
C ILE A 130 7.10 -11.22 -22.84
N SER A 131 6.62 -10.08 -22.32
CA SER A 131 6.99 -9.59 -20.98
C SER A 131 5.79 -9.55 -20.06
N PHE A 132 5.83 -10.36 -18.99
CA PHE A 132 4.85 -10.42 -17.91
C PHE A 132 5.61 -10.13 -16.61
N ILE A 133 5.51 -8.91 -16.10
CA ILE A 133 6.03 -8.57 -14.78
C ILE A 133 4.84 -8.69 -13.84
N CYS A 134 4.62 -9.90 -13.31
CA CYS A 134 3.63 -10.19 -12.28
C CYS A 134 2.26 -9.53 -12.54
N ASP A 135 1.63 -9.96 -13.64
CA ASP A 135 0.41 -9.37 -14.16
C ASP A 135 -0.77 -9.77 -13.28
N LEU A 136 -1.06 -8.97 -12.28
CA LEU A 136 -2.32 -9.03 -11.56
C LEU A 136 -3.32 -8.20 -12.38
N LYS A 137 -4.62 -8.43 -12.26
CA LYS A 137 -5.65 -7.62 -12.96
C LYS A 137 -5.49 -6.12 -12.64
N LEU A 138 -4.69 -5.41 -13.45
CA LEU A 138 -4.07 -4.12 -13.14
C LEU A 138 -4.03 -3.18 -14.33
N LYS A 139 -3.74 -1.90 -14.04
CA LYS A 139 -3.57 -0.88 -15.07
C LYS A 139 -2.19 -0.93 -15.66
N GLU A 140 -2.14 -1.20 -16.95
CA GLU A 140 -0.93 -1.52 -17.70
C GLU A 140 -0.78 -0.59 -18.90
N MET A 141 0.47 -0.41 -19.31
CA MET A 141 0.84 0.19 -20.58
C MET A 141 1.36 -0.90 -21.50
N SER A 142 0.76 -0.99 -22.68
CA SER A 142 1.13 -1.99 -23.68
C SER A 142 2.20 -1.44 -24.63
N TYR A 143 3.33 -2.11 -24.84
CA TYR A 143 4.42 -1.63 -25.72
C TYR A 143 4.49 -2.45 -27.02
N ARG A 144 4.56 -1.76 -28.17
CA ARG A 144 4.59 -2.32 -29.54
C ARG A 144 3.40 -3.21 -29.87
N CYS A 145 2.19 -2.68 -29.72
CA CYS A 145 0.97 -3.43 -29.99
C CYS A 145 0.35 -2.99 -31.30
N TRP A 146 -0.55 -3.80 -31.83
CA TRP A 146 -1.32 -3.45 -33.02
C TRP A 146 -2.80 -3.76 -32.82
N TYR A 147 -3.63 -2.99 -33.49
CA TYR A 147 -5.08 -3.12 -33.43
C TYR A 147 -5.61 -3.42 -34.83
N GLU A 148 -6.49 -4.41 -34.93
CA GLU A 148 -7.19 -4.82 -36.16
C GLU A 148 -8.47 -5.55 -35.74
N ASP A 149 -9.56 -5.37 -36.50
CA ASP A 149 -10.82 -6.12 -36.34
C ASP A 149 -11.33 -6.21 -34.89
N GLU A 150 -11.37 -5.07 -34.18
CA GLU A 150 -11.85 -4.96 -32.79
C GLU A 150 -11.00 -5.69 -31.73
N VAL A 151 -9.83 -6.21 -32.11
CA VAL A 151 -8.90 -6.90 -31.22
C VAL A 151 -7.60 -6.12 -31.07
N PHE A 152 -7.17 -5.95 -29.82
CA PHE A 152 -5.88 -5.35 -29.48
C PHE A 152 -4.85 -6.46 -29.21
N HIS A 153 -3.91 -6.63 -30.14
CA HIS A 153 -2.87 -7.65 -30.08
C HIS A 153 -1.64 -7.12 -29.33
N VAL A 154 -1.36 -7.73 -28.18
CA VAL A 154 -0.33 -7.27 -27.25
C VAL A 154 0.97 -8.03 -27.46
N ASN A 155 2.07 -7.29 -27.67
CA ASN A 155 3.42 -7.87 -27.74
C ASN A 155 4.18 -7.76 -26.41
N ALA A 156 3.97 -6.69 -25.65
CA ALA A 156 4.61 -6.52 -24.34
C ALA A 156 3.73 -5.72 -23.39
N PHE A 157 3.76 -6.10 -22.12
CA PHE A 157 3.20 -5.33 -21.02
C PHE A 157 4.28 -4.61 -20.23
N GLY A 158 3.89 -3.50 -19.63
CA GLY A 158 4.70 -2.80 -18.65
C GLY A 158 3.82 -1.99 -17.73
N PHE A 159 4.31 -1.78 -16.51
CA PHE A 159 3.63 -0.88 -15.59
C PHE A 159 3.83 0.59 -15.96
N PRO A 160 2.88 1.47 -15.62
CA PRO A 160 3.14 2.90 -15.62
C PRO A 160 4.34 3.20 -14.72
N PRO A 161 5.29 4.04 -15.15
CA PRO A 161 6.52 4.29 -14.40
C PRO A 161 6.20 4.84 -13.01
N THR A 162 6.86 4.30 -11.99
CA THR A 162 6.75 4.78 -10.61
C THR A 162 7.40 6.16 -10.51
N GLU A 163 6.74 7.07 -9.79
CA GLU A 163 7.27 8.41 -9.55
C GLU A 163 7.83 8.52 -8.13
N PRO A 164 9.11 8.88 -7.96
CA PRO A 164 9.69 9.12 -6.64
C PRO A 164 8.95 10.21 -5.86
N SER A 165 9.01 10.11 -4.53
CA SER A 165 8.42 11.10 -3.62
C SER A 165 8.94 12.52 -3.89
N ALA A 166 10.24 12.67 -4.21
CA ALA A 166 10.85 13.96 -4.54
C ALA A 166 10.24 14.60 -5.79
N THR A 167 10.07 13.81 -6.87
CA THR A 167 9.43 14.27 -8.12
C THR A 167 7.97 14.68 -7.89
N THR A 168 7.25 13.92 -7.07
CA THR A 168 5.86 14.26 -6.71
C THR A 168 5.79 15.62 -5.99
N ARG A 169 6.68 15.86 -5.01
CA ARG A 169 6.77 17.14 -4.29
C ARG A 169 7.22 18.30 -5.17
N ALA A 170 8.15 18.06 -6.10
CA ALA A 170 8.58 19.08 -7.05
C ALA A 170 7.41 19.59 -7.90
N TYR A 171 6.46 18.72 -8.24
CA TYR A 171 5.30 19.09 -9.05
C TYR A 171 4.12 19.66 -8.23
N TYR A 172 3.76 19.02 -7.11
CA TYR A 172 2.58 19.39 -6.31
C TYR A 172 2.90 20.26 -5.09
N GLY A 173 4.16 20.61 -4.88
CA GLY A 173 4.63 21.33 -3.70
C GLY A 173 4.55 20.49 -2.42
N ASN A 174 4.38 21.18 -1.29
CA ASN A 174 4.41 20.58 0.04
C ASN A 174 3.02 20.21 0.57
N THR A 175 2.11 19.80 -0.31
CA THR A 175 0.77 19.35 0.10
C THR A 175 0.89 18.11 1.00
N ASN A 176 0.21 18.11 2.16
CA ASN A 176 0.20 16.94 3.04
C ASN A 176 -0.81 15.89 2.55
N PHE A 177 -0.37 15.01 1.65
CA PHE A 177 -1.14 13.84 1.21
C PHE A 177 -1.16 12.69 2.22
N PHE A 178 -0.18 12.66 3.12
CA PHE A 178 0.02 11.55 4.03
C PHE A 178 -0.98 11.57 5.19
N GLY A 179 -1.26 12.77 5.71
CA GLY A 179 -2.18 13.01 6.83
C GLY A 179 -1.47 13.42 8.11
N GLY A 180 -2.19 13.38 9.23
CA GLY A 180 -1.67 13.82 10.53
C GLY A 180 -1.81 15.33 10.77
N PRO A 181 -1.25 15.84 11.87
CA PRO A 181 -1.54 17.19 12.37
C PRO A 181 -0.90 18.32 11.56
N SER A 182 0.10 18.02 10.72
CA SER A 182 0.77 19.04 9.92
C SER A 182 -0.09 19.50 8.74
N SER A 183 -0.11 20.81 8.47
CA SER A 183 -0.79 21.37 7.29
C SER A 183 0.01 21.18 5.99
N ALA A 184 1.31 20.90 6.09
CA ALA A 184 2.23 20.67 4.98
C ALA A 184 2.97 19.32 5.12
N SER A 185 3.58 18.84 4.04
CA SER A 185 4.37 17.60 4.05
C SER A 185 5.50 17.70 5.06
N VAL A 186 5.60 16.72 5.95
CA VAL A 186 6.65 16.64 6.98
C VAL A 186 8.05 16.49 6.38
N LYS A 187 8.15 15.99 5.13
CA LYS A 187 9.40 15.89 4.36
C LYS A 187 10.04 17.25 4.04
N ALA A 188 9.31 18.35 4.22
CA ALA A 188 9.83 19.70 4.04
C ALA A 188 10.28 20.37 5.36
N SER A 189 10.06 19.74 6.52
CA SER A 189 10.45 20.32 7.82
C SER A 189 11.93 20.03 8.13
N ALA A 190 12.76 21.06 8.04
CA ALA A 190 14.17 20.99 8.47
C ALA A 190 14.30 20.68 9.97
N LYS A 191 13.35 21.14 10.79
CA LYS A 191 13.34 20.87 12.23
C LYS A 191 13.11 19.38 12.52
N LEU A 192 12.12 18.77 11.86
CA LEU A 192 11.89 17.33 12.00
C LEU A 192 13.07 16.53 11.45
N LYS A 193 13.72 17.02 10.38
CA LYS A 193 14.91 16.36 9.83
C LYS A 193 16.07 16.34 10.84
N GLN A 194 16.33 17.45 11.51
CA GLN A 194 17.33 17.53 12.56
C GLN A 194 17.02 16.55 13.71
N LEU A 195 15.77 16.51 14.19
CA LEU A 195 15.36 15.60 15.27
C LEU A 195 15.45 14.12 14.88
N GLU A 196 15.25 13.80 13.60
CA GLU A 196 15.42 12.45 13.06
C GLU A 196 16.89 12.00 13.07
N GLU A 197 17.81 12.90 12.73
CA GLU A 197 19.25 12.64 12.68
C GLU A 197 19.86 12.60 14.10
N GLU A 198 19.37 13.44 15.01
CA GLU A 198 19.85 13.48 16.41
C GLU A 198 19.44 12.24 17.22
N ASN A 199 18.35 11.56 16.85
CA ASN A 199 17.83 10.41 17.59
C ASN A 199 18.26 9.09 16.94
N GLU A 200 19.55 8.79 17.02
CA GLU A 200 20.15 7.58 16.45
C GLU A 200 19.58 6.28 17.06
N ASP A 201 19.18 6.33 18.34
CA ASP A 201 18.60 5.20 19.10
C ASP A 201 17.13 4.93 18.77
N ALA A 202 16.51 5.75 17.92
CA ALA A 202 15.14 5.52 17.48
C ALA A 202 15.04 4.16 16.78
N MET A 203 14.05 3.36 17.18
CA MET A 203 13.93 1.97 16.73
C MET A 203 12.46 1.55 16.69
N PHE A 204 12.06 0.91 15.59
CA PHE A 204 10.72 0.35 15.40
C PHE A 204 10.79 -1.15 15.17
N VAL A 205 10.00 -1.91 15.93
CA VAL A 205 9.94 -3.38 15.83
C VAL A 205 8.60 -3.77 15.20
N PHE A 206 8.61 -4.54 14.12
CA PHE A 206 7.42 -5.01 13.40
C PHE A 206 7.26 -6.52 13.55
N VAL A 207 6.11 -6.94 14.08
CA VAL A 207 5.76 -8.35 14.26
C VAL A 207 4.37 -8.58 13.66
N SER A 208 4.16 -9.68 12.96
CA SER A 208 2.89 -10.01 12.30
C SER A 208 2.40 -11.40 12.69
N ASP A 209 1.07 -11.59 12.65
CA ASP A 209 0.39 -12.80 13.15
C ASP A 209 0.79 -13.12 14.60
N VAL A 210 0.68 -12.13 15.48
CA VAL A 210 0.98 -12.28 16.91
C VAL A 210 -0.14 -13.08 17.58
N TRP A 211 -0.16 -14.39 17.40
CA TRP A 211 -1.17 -15.31 17.97
C TRP A 211 -1.06 -15.39 19.49
N LEU A 212 -1.75 -14.51 20.20
CA LEU A 212 -1.68 -14.34 21.65
C LEU A 212 -2.33 -15.48 22.44
N ASP A 213 -3.02 -16.39 21.78
CA ASP A 213 -3.58 -17.63 22.33
C ASP A 213 -2.56 -18.78 22.39
N GLN A 214 -1.39 -18.62 21.75
CA GLN A 214 -0.32 -19.62 21.75
C GLN A 214 0.72 -19.33 22.84
N ALA A 215 0.95 -20.30 23.73
CA ALA A 215 1.91 -20.18 24.82
C ALA A 215 3.35 -19.90 24.32
N GLU A 216 3.74 -20.55 23.22
CA GLU A 216 5.06 -20.35 22.61
C GLU A 216 5.26 -18.92 22.11
N VAL A 217 4.21 -18.29 21.56
CA VAL A 217 4.26 -16.87 21.14
C VAL A 217 4.49 -15.97 22.34
N LEU A 218 3.77 -16.17 23.45
CA LEU A 218 3.94 -15.39 24.67
C LEU A 218 5.34 -15.56 25.28
N GLU A 219 5.89 -16.77 25.29
CA GLU A 219 7.27 -17.05 25.72
C GLU A 219 8.30 -16.29 24.87
N LYS A 220 8.12 -16.26 23.55
CA LYS A 220 9.01 -15.52 22.65
C LYS A 220 8.88 -14.01 22.80
N LEU A 221 7.68 -13.51 23.12
CA LEU A 221 7.49 -12.11 23.48
C LEU A 221 8.20 -11.75 24.79
N HIS A 222 8.18 -12.61 25.82
CA HIS A 222 9.01 -12.43 27.02
C HIS A 222 10.50 -12.31 26.67
N ILE A 223 11.02 -13.22 25.84
CA ILE A 223 12.43 -13.21 25.42
C ILE A 223 12.75 -11.90 24.69
N MET A 224 11.88 -11.46 23.78
CA MET A 224 12.03 -10.20 23.06
C MET A 224 12.04 -8.99 24.01
N PHE A 225 11.08 -8.88 24.93
CA PHE A 225 11.03 -7.78 25.90
C PHE A 225 12.21 -7.80 26.86
N SER A 226 12.66 -8.98 27.29
CA SER A 226 13.88 -9.14 28.10
C SER A 226 15.10 -8.63 27.33
N GLY A 227 15.26 -9.02 26.06
CA GLY A 227 16.35 -8.58 25.20
C GLY A 227 16.39 -7.08 24.97
N TYR A 228 15.22 -6.45 24.79
CA TYR A 228 15.10 -5.00 24.60
C TYR A 228 15.05 -4.20 25.92
N SER A 229 15.05 -4.84 27.09
CA SER A 229 14.88 -4.12 28.35
C SER A 229 16.01 -3.12 28.64
N SER A 230 17.21 -3.34 28.09
CA SER A 230 18.36 -2.43 28.18
C SER A 230 18.27 -1.23 27.23
N ALA A 231 17.63 -1.42 26.07
CA ALA A 231 17.46 -0.42 25.03
C ALA A 231 16.04 -0.53 24.44
N PRO A 232 15.02 0.01 25.15
CA PRO A 232 13.63 -0.16 24.76
C PRO A 232 13.35 0.55 23.42
N PRO A 233 12.77 -0.12 22.43
CA PRO A 233 12.46 0.50 21.14
C PRO A 233 11.42 1.60 21.29
N THR A 234 11.44 2.56 20.36
CA THR A 234 10.50 3.67 20.33
C THR A 234 9.05 3.18 20.16
N CYS A 235 8.85 2.13 19.37
CA CYS A 235 7.53 1.54 19.15
C CYS A 235 7.60 0.07 18.72
N PHE A 236 6.72 -0.75 19.28
CA PHE A 236 6.35 -2.06 18.75
C PHE A 236 5.09 -1.94 17.90
N PHE A 237 5.13 -2.50 16.69
CA PHE A 237 4.00 -2.63 15.78
C PHE A 237 3.59 -4.10 15.73
N PHE A 238 2.51 -4.42 16.44
CA PHE A 238 1.91 -5.74 16.44
C PHE A 238 0.78 -5.78 15.41
N CYS A 239 1.05 -6.44 14.29
CA CYS A 239 0.06 -6.70 13.27
C CYS A 239 -0.66 -8.02 13.60
N GLY A 240 -1.98 -8.03 13.45
CA GLY A 240 -2.78 -9.24 13.57
C GLY A 240 -2.38 -10.28 12.52
N ASN A 241 -3.01 -11.45 12.47
CA ASN A 241 -4.12 -11.86 13.33
C ASN A 241 -3.63 -12.10 14.77
N PHE A 242 -4.47 -11.77 15.76
CA PHE A 242 -4.11 -11.89 17.19
C PHE A 242 -4.51 -13.23 17.82
N SER A 243 -5.13 -14.11 17.04
CA SER A 243 -5.53 -15.46 17.45
C SER A 243 -5.19 -16.46 16.35
N SER A 244 -4.68 -17.63 16.73
CA SER A 244 -4.44 -18.76 15.84
C SER A 244 -5.73 -19.48 15.43
N ALA A 245 -6.77 -19.34 16.25
CA ALA A 245 -8.09 -19.94 16.05
C ALA A 245 -9.18 -18.86 16.01
N PRO A 246 -9.42 -18.22 14.85
CA PRO A 246 -10.42 -17.16 14.70
C PRO A 246 -11.87 -17.66 14.69
N TYR A 247 -12.12 -18.89 15.14
CA TYR A 247 -13.42 -19.55 15.08
C TYR A 247 -13.97 -19.78 16.49
N GLY A 248 -15.28 -19.63 16.67
CA GLY A 248 -15.99 -20.02 17.88
C GLY A 248 -16.81 -18.90 18.52
N LYS A 249 -17.81 -19.29 19.31
CA LYS A 249 -18.76 -18.36 19.94
C LYS A 249 -18.10 -17.42 20.96
N ASN A 250 -16.94 -17.79 21.48
CA ASN A 250 -16.22 -17.07 22.53
C ASN A 250 -14.98 -16.31 22.01
N GLN A 251 -14.85 -16.10 20.69
CA GLN A 251 -13.68 -15.44 20.08
C GLN A 251 -13.33 -14.09 20.74
N ILE A 252 -14.35 -13.26 21.00
CA ILE A 252 -14.16 -11.96 21.64
C ILE A 252 -13.62 -12.11 23.07
N GLN A 253 -14.14 -13.05 23.85
CA GLN A 253 -13.69 -13.26 25.23
C GLN A 253 -12.27 -13.84 25.25
N ALA A 254 -11.98 -14.82 24.40
CA ALA A 254 -10.64 -15.39 24.27
C ALA A 254 -9.61 -14.31 23.90
N LEU A 255 -9.93 -13.41 22.96
CA LEU A 255 -9.04 -12.31 22.60
C LEU A 255 -8.83 -11.33 23.77
N LYS A 256 -9.85 -11.05 24.59
CA LYS A 256 -9.70 -10.22 25.80
C LYS A 256 -8.73 -10.88 26.79
N ASP A 257 -8.90 -12.18 27.03
CA ASP A 257 -8.06 -12.94 27.95
C ASP A 257 -6.60 -12.97 27.46
N SER A 258 -6.40 -13.16 26.14
CA SER A 258 -5.09 -13.10 25.48
C SER A 258 -4.45 -11.70 25.54
N LEU A 259 -5.21 -10.63 25.34
CA LEU A 259 -4.71 -9.27 25.50
C LEU A 259 -4.33 -9.00 26.96
N LYS A 260 -5.12 -9.48 27.93
CA LYS A 260 -4.79 -9.37 29.34
C LYS A 260 -3.47 -10.06 29.67
N ALA A 261 -3.27 -11.29 29.20
CA ALA A 261 -2.00 -12.00 29.35
C ALA A 261 -0.83 -11.19 28.76
N LEU A 262 -0.98 -10.63 27.56
CA LEU A 262 0.05 -9.75 26.98
C LEU A 262 0.32 -8.50 27.82
N ALA A 263 -0.73 -7.88 28.39
CA ALA A 263 -0.58 -6.71 29.24
C ALA A 263 0.21 -7.05 30.52
N ASP A 264 -0.09 -8.19 31.15
CA ASP A 264 0.62 -8.69 32.32
C ASP A 264 2.12 -8.86 32.00
N ILE A 265 2.44 -9.50 30.87
CA ILE A 265 3.82 -9.65 30.37
C ILE A 265 4.51 -8.29 30.20
N ILE A 266 3.86 -7.32 29.55
CA ILE A 266 4.45 -5.98 29.37
C ILE A 266 4.72 -5.31 30.72
N CYS A 267 3.82 -5.48 31.70
CA CYS A 267 3.96 -4.90 33.03
C CYS A 267 5.14 -5.49 33.82
N GLU A 268 5.55 -6.72 33.53
CA GLU A 268 6.75 -7.35 34.12
C GLU A 268 8.07 -6.71 33.66
N TYR A 269 8.07 -5.94 32.56
CA TYR A 269 9.24 -5.23 32.04
C TYR A 269 9.05 -3.70 32.14
N PRO A 270 9.36 -3.07 33.29
CA PRO A 270 9.08 -1.65 33.52
C PRO A 270 9.77 -0.68 32.54
N SER A 271 10.95 -1.03 32.03
CA SER A 271 11.67 -0.21 31.04
C SER A 271 10.93 -0.16 29.71
N ILE A 272 10.42 -1.30 29.24
CA ILE A 272 9.60 -1.42 28.04
C ILE A 272 8.23 -0.75 28.26
N HIS A 273 7.55 -1.05 29.37
CA HIS A 273 6.23 -0.49 29.67
C HIS A 273 6.24 1.05 29.68
N LYS A 274 7.29 1.68 30.21
CA LYS A 274 7.40 3.15 30.26
C LYS A 274 8.07 3.77 29.04
N GLY A 275 8.96 3.05 28.37
CA GLY A 275 9.81 3.56 27.29
C GLY A 275 9.25 3.34 25.88
N SER A 276 8.45 2.29 25.69
CA SER A 276 7.97 1.87 24.36
C SER A 276 6.48 2.19 24.17
N ARG A 277 6.13 2.47 22.91
CA ARG A 277 4.73 2.53 22.45
C ARG A 277 4.33 1.21 21.83
N PHE A 278 3.05 0.88 21.86
CA PHE A 278 2.51 -0.33 21.24
C PHE A 278 1.40 0.04 20.26
N VAL A 279 1.57 -0.31 19.00
CA VAL A 279 0.57 -0.07 17.95
C VAL A 279 0.04 -1.39 17.45
N PHE A 280 -1.27 -1.57 17.53
CA PHE A 280 -1.97 -2.77 17.11
C PHE A 280 -2.71 -2.52 15.80
N VAL A 281 -2.33 -3.25 14.75
CA VAL A 281 -2.93 -3.18 13.41
C VAL A 281 -3.75 -4.46 13.17
N PRO A 282 -5.08 -4.40 13.07
CA PRO A 282 -5.92 -5.60 13.01
C PRO A 282 -5.75 -6.37 11.70
N GLY A 283 -5.63 -7.69 11.81
CA GLY A 283 -5.60 -8.63 10.70
C GLY A 283 -6.99 -8.94 10.12
N PRO A 284 -7.06 -9.70 9.01
CA PRO A 284 -8.33 -9.96 8.32
C PRO A 284 -9.26 -10.93 9.06
N GLU A 285 -8.72 -11.71 10.01
CA GLU A 285 -9.48 -12.71 10.79
C GLU A 285 -9.78 -12.24 12.22
N ASP A 286 -9.34 -11.03 12.58
CA ASP A 286 -9.62 -10.43 13.87
C ASP A 286 -11.09 -9.95 13.97
N PRO A 287 -11.65 -9.84 15.20
CA PRO A 287 -13.04 -9.41 15.38
C PRO A 287 -13.35 -8.02 14.78
N GLY A 288 -14.38 -7.97 13.94
CA GLY A 288 -14.82 -6.75 13.24
C GLY A 288 -15.21 -7.04 11.78
N PRO A 289 -15.44 -6.02 10.95
CA PRO A 289 -15.66 -6.20 9.52
C PRO A 289 -14.33 -6.50 8.80
N GLY A 290 -13.71 -7.64 9.12
CA GLY A 290 -12.33 -7.98 8.73
C GLY A 290 -12.10 -8.19 7.22
N SER A 291 -13.15 -8.47 6.45
CA SER A 291 -13.05 -8.81 5.03
C SER A 291 -13.13 -7.62 4.06
N ILE A 292 -13.43 -6.41 4.56
CA ILE A 292 -13.59 -5.20 3.74
C ILE A 292 -12.61 -4.12 4.19
N LEU A 293 -11.92 -3.49 3.24
CA LEU A 293 -10.94 -2.44 3.50
C LEU A 293 -11.49 -1.03 3.26
N PRO A 294 -10.99 -0.01 3.98
CA PRO A 294 -10.17 -0.11 5.18
C PRO A 294 -10.95 -0.72 6.35
N ARG A 295 -10.23 -1.44 7.22
CA ARG A 295 -10.82 -2.04 8.42
C ARG A 295 -10.71 -1.07 9.59
N PRO A 296 -11.74 -0.94 10.43
CA PRO A 296 -11.66 -0.17 11.67
C PRO A 296 -10.72 -0.86 12.67
N PRO A 297 -10.28 -0.15 13.72
CA PRO A 297 -9.59 -0.78 14.84
C PRO A 297 -10.46 -1.83 15.54
N LEU A 298 -9.83 -2.68 16.36
CA LEU A 298 -10.53 -3.52 17.31
C LEU A 298 -11.43 -2.66 18.19
N ALA A 299 -12.66 -3.13 18.43
CA ALA A 299 -13.65 -2.41 19.22
C ALA A 299 -13.13 -2.09 20.63
N GLU A 300 -13.53 -0.94 21.17
CA GLU A 300 -13.04 -0.45 22.47
C GLU A 300 -13.39 -1.42 23.60
N ASN A 301 -14.55 -2.08 23.53
CA ASN A 301 -14.95 -3.09 24.51
C ASN A 301 -14.00 -4.29 24.60
N ILE A 302 -13.20 -4.56 23.57
CA ILE A 302 -12.16 -5.61 23.54
C ILE A 302 -10.87 -5.09 24.17
N THR A 303 -10.54 -3.83 23.93
CA THR A 303 -9.20 -3.27 24.17
C THR A 303 -9.10 -2.38 25.40
N GLN A 304 -10.23 -2.03 26.02
CA GLN A 304 -10.29 -1.09 27.15
C GLN A 304 -9.42 -1.51 28.34
N GLU A 305 -9.50 -2.77 28.77
CA GLU A 305 -8.69 -3.28 29.91
C GLU A 305 -7.20 -3.21 29.58
N PHE A 306 -6.79 -3.63 28.37
CA PHE A 306 -5.41 -3.52 27.90
C PHE A 306 -4.89 -2.08 27.94
N ARG A 307 -5.67 -1.13 27.43
CA ARG A 307 -5.27 0.30 27.40
C ARG A 307 -5.15 0.91 28.78
N GLN A 308 -5.88 0.41 29.78
CA GLN A 308 -5.75 0.84 31.16
C GLN A 308 -4.44 0.34 31.79
N LEU A 309 -4.05 -0.89 31.49
CA LEU A 309 -2.81 -1.49 31.98
C LEU A 309 -1.58 -0.96 31.24
N VAL A 310 -1.69 -0.73 29.93
CA VAL A 310 -0.61 -0.27 29.04
C VAL A 310 -1.05 1.04 28.36
N PRO A 311 -0.85 2.21 28.99
CA PRO A 311 -1.40 3.49 28.51
C PRO A 311 -0.76 4.00 27.21
N PHE A 312 0.46 3.57 26.88
CA PHE A 312 1.12 3.89 25.61
C PHE A 312 0.76 2.91 24.49
N SER A 313 -0.49 2.44 24.48
CA SER A 313 -1.01 1.53 23.45
C SER A 313 -2.06 2.19 22.57
N PHE A 314 -2.02 1.87 21.27
CA PHE A 314 -2.88 2.45 20.25
C PHE A 314 -3.38 1.34 19.32
N PHE A 315 -4.69 1.12 19.30
CA PHE A 315 -5.32 0.21 18.35
C PHE A 315 -5.84 1.04 17.18
N THR A 316 -5.32 0.79 15.98
CA THR A 316 -5.56 1.60 14.78
C THR A 316 -6.25 0.79 13.68
N THR A 317 -6.55 1.42 12.56
CA THR A 317 -7.16 0.79 11.38
C THR A 317 -6.17 -0.13 10.66
N ASN A 318 -6.67 -0.88 9.68
CA ASN A 318 -5.82 -1.55 8.71
C ASN A 318 -6.26 -1.24 7.26
N PRO A 319 -5.39 -0.66 6.41
CA PRO A 319 -4.04 -0.19 6.72
C PRO A 319 -4.04 0.98 7.71
N CYS A 320 -2.86 1.36 8.19
CA CYS A 320 -2.63 2.61 8.90
C CYS A 320 -1.37 3.31 8.37
N ARG A 321 -1.21 4.58 8.74
CA ARG A 321 -0.07 5.40 8.38
C ARG A 321 0.61 5.90 9.65
N ILE A 322 1.93 5.77 9.70
CA ILE A 322 2.75 6.27 10.79
C ILE A 322 3.63 7.38 10.22
N GLN A 323 3.58 8.55 10.85
CA GLN A 323 4.51 9.61 10.58
C GLN A 323 5.50 9.68 11.74
N TYR A 324 6.78 9.57 11.43
CA TYR A 324 7.88 9.76 12.37
C TYR A 324 8.88 10.76 11.79
N CYS A 325 9.07 11.89 12.46
CA CYS A 325 9.87 13.00 11.95
C CYS A 325 9.53 13.32 10.47
N THR A 326 10.50 13.19 9.56
CA THR A 326 10.26 13.46 8.13
C THR A 326 9.77 12.24 7.36
N GLN A 327 9.65 11.09 8.02
CA GLN A 327 9.38 9.82 7.38
C GLN A 327 7.90 9.44 7.41
N GLU A 328 7.49 8.87 6.29
CA GLU A 328 6.15 8.38 6.00
C GLU A 328 6.20 6.84 5.91
N ILE A 329 5.52 6.15 6.82
CA ILE A 329 5.49 4.68 6.90
C ILE A 329 4.04 4.19 6.74
N ILE A 330 3.78 3.34 5.76
CA ILE A 330 2.48 2.69 5.59
C ILE A 330 2.56 1.27 6.12
N ILE A 331 1.64 0.87 7.01
CA ILE A 331 1.55 -0.50 7.52
C ILE A 331 0.25 -1.13 7.04
N PHE A 332 0.34 -2.31 6.43
CA PHE A 332 -0.78 -3.02 5.89
C PHE A 332 -0.69 -4.52 6.20
N ARG A 333 -1.65 -5.04 6.97
CA ARG A 333 -1.75 -6.47 7.29
C ARG A 333 -2.72 -7.18 6.35
N GLU A 334 -2.18 -7.96 5.41
CA GLU A 334 -2.98 -8.73 4.45
C GLU A 334 -2.17 -9.89 3.87
N ASP A 335 -2.83 -11.01 3.57
CA ASP A 335 -2.20 -12.15 2.87
C ASP A 335 -2.16 -11.88 1.35
N LEU A 336 -1.53 -10.78 0.99
CA LEU A 336 -1.65 -10.13 -0.30
C LEU A 336 -0.87 -10.86 -1.40
N VAL A 337 0.35 -11.33 -1.12
CA VAL A 337 1.19 -12.04 -2.12
C VAL A 337 0.43 -13.24 -2.68
N ASN A 338 -0.23 -14.00 -1.81
CA ASN A 338 -1.02 -15.16 -2.23
C ASN A 338 -2.31 -14.77 -2.98
N LYS A 339 -3.02 -13.72 -2.55
CA LYS A 339 -4.19 -13.19 -3.30
C LYS A 339 -3.77 -12.74 -4.69
N MET A 340 -2.59 -12.15 -4.77
CA MET A 340 -1.97 -11.73 -5.99
C MET A 340 -1.66 -12.94 -6.88
N CYS A 341 -0.79 -13.86 -6.46
CA CYS A 341 -0.42 -15.03 -7.26
C CYS A 341 -1.62 -15.81 -7.83
N ARG A 342 -2.73 -15.94 -7.07
CA ARG A 342 -3.97 -16.59 -7.52
C ARG A 342 -4.74 -15.85 -8.62
N ASN A 343 -4.51 -14.55 -8.78
CA ASN A 343 -5.17 -13.69 -9.77
C ASN A 343 -4.20 -13.17 -10.82
N CYS A 344 -3.00 -13.76 -10.91
CA CYS A 344 -2.06 -13.45 -11.96
C CYS A 344 -2.58 -13.93 -13.33
N VAL A 345 -2.41 -13.12 -14.37
CA VAL A 345 -2.62 -13.46 -15.78
C VAL A 345 -1.59 -14.52 -16.19
N ARG A 346 -0.33 -14.35 -15.78
CA ARG A 346 0.76 -15.33 -15.92
C ARG A 346 1.71 -15.25 -14.73
N PHE A 347 2.42 -16.36 -14.48
CA PHE A 347 3.50 -16.36 -13.49
C PHE A 347 4.63 -15.41 -13.93
N PRO A 348 5.22 -14.66 -12.97
CA PRO A 348 6.40 -13.84 -13.25
C PRO A 348 7.57 -14.72 -13.70
N SER A 349 8.51 -14.14 -14.43
CA SER A 349 9.74 -14.81 -14.83
C SER A 349 10.58 -15.20 -13.62
N SER A 350 11.22 -16.36 -13.67
CA SER A 350 12.08 -16.87 -12.58
C SER A 350 13.41 -16.14 -12.42
N ASN A 351 13.64 -15.05 -13.17
CA ASN A 351 14.87 -14.24 -13.13
C ASN A 351 14.88 -13.23 -11.98
N MET A 352 13.73 -13.00 -11.34
CA MET A 352 13.54 -12.10 -10.22
C MET A 352 12.62 -12.79 -9.22
N ASP A 353 12.90 -12.63 -7.94
CA ASP A 353 12.08 -13.25 -6.91
C ASP A 353 10.68 -12.62 -6.84
N ILE A 354 9.75 -13.35 -6.22
CA ILE A 354 8.36 -12.91 -6.07
C ILE A 354 8.26 -11.60 -5.27
N PRO A 355 9.00 -11.38 -4.16
CA PRO A 355 8.98 -10.11 -3.44
C PRO A 355 9.33 -8.88 -4.29
N ASN A 356 10.36 -8.94 -5.13
CA ASN A 356 10.75 -7.82 -5.99
C ASN A 356 9.66 -7.51 -7.02
N HIS A 357 9.08 -8.55 -7.63
CA HIS A 357 7.94 -8.42 -8.52
C HIS A 357 6.73 -7.78 -7.83
N PHE A 358 6.39 -8.29 -6.65
CA PHE A 358 5.30 -7.82 -5.81
C PHE A 358 5.45 -6.33 -5.43
N VAL A 359 6.62 -5.93 -4.92
CA VAL A 359 6.90 -4.54 -4.53
C VAL A 359 6.84 -3.62 -5.74
N LYS A 360 7.44 -4.02 -6.87
CA LYS A 360 7.34 -3.26 -8.12
C LYS A 360 5.89 -3.05 -8.52
N THR A 361 5.04 -4.07 -8.38
CA THR A 361 3.62 -3.95 -8.68
C THR A 361 2.91 -2.95 -7.77
N ILE A 362 3.07 -3.03 -6.44
CA ILE A 362 2.39 -2.13 -5.50
C ILE A 362 2.75 -0.66 -5.77
N LEU A 363 4.04 -0.36 -5.91
CA LEU A 363 4.52 1.01 -6.14
C LEU A 363 4.14 1.52 -7.53
N SER A 364 4.22 0.67 -8.55
CA SER A 364 3.81 1.05 -9.90
C SER A 364 2.30 1.25 -10.01
N GLN A 365 1.48 0.52 -9.27
CA GLN A 365 0.04 0.77 -9.21
C GLN A 365 -0.32 1.93 -8.26
N GLY A 366 0.61 2.34 -7.39
CA GLY A 366 0.38 3.39 -6.39
C GLY A 366 -0.77 3.04 -5.45
N HIS A 367 -1.00 1.75 -5.17
CA HIS A 367 -2.18 1.28 -4.46
C HIS A 367 -1.92 -0.09 -3.77
N LEU A 368 -2.38 -0.24 -2.52
CA LEU A 368 -2.19 -1.44 -1.70
C LEU A 368 -2.95 -2.68 -2.20
N THR A 369 -4.19 -2.53 -2.65
CA THR A 369 -5.02 -3.62 -3.20
C THR A 369 -5.34 -3.41 -4.67
N PRO A 370 -4.36 -3.55 -5.57
CA PRO A 370 -4.56 -3.35 -6.98
C PRO A 370 -5.09 -4.69 -7.54
N LEU A 371 -6.30 -5.03 -7.11
CA LEU A 371 -7.01 -6.28 -7.37
C LEU A 371 -8.51 -5.95 -7.53
N PRO A 372 -9.29 -6.82 -8.19
CA PRO A 372 -10.73 -6.65 -8.30
C PRO A 372 -11.42 -6.68 -6.94
N LEU A 373 -12.57 -6.00 -6.83
CA LEU A 373 -13.36 -5.91 -5.59
C LEU A 373 -13.83 -7.27 -5.05
N TYR A 374 -13.99 -8.29 -5.91
CA TYR A 374 -14.37 -9.64 -5.47
C TYR A 374 -13.20 -10.40 -4.80
N VAL A 375 -11.94 -9.98 -5.05
CA VAL A 375 -10.73 -10.54 -4.44
C VAL A 375 -10.34 -9.74 -3.20
N SER A 376 -10.43 -8.42 -3.31
CA SER A 376 -10.11 -7.47 -2.24
C SER A 376 -11.26 -6.48 -2.11
N PRO A 377 -12.28 -6.79 -1.29
CA PRO A 377 -13.40 -5.90 -1.05
C PRO A 377 -12.95 -4.58 -0.42
N VAL A 378 -13.45 -3.46 -0.95
CA VAL A 378 -13.13 -2.11 -0.48
C VAL A 378 -14.43 -1.33 -0.36
N TYR A 379 -14.56 -0.52 0.70
CA TYR A 379 -15.59 0.52 0.79
C TYR A 379 -15.35 1.55 -0.31
N TRP A 380 -16.25 1.63 -1.29
CA TRP A 380 -15.94 2.29 -2.57
C TRP A 380 -15.49 3.74 -2.42
N ALA A 381 -16.15 4.51 -1.55
CA ALA A 381 -15.83 5.91 -1.31
C ALA A 381 -14.52 6.13 -0.52
N TYR A 382 -13.97 5.07 0.10
CA TYR A 382 -12.73 5.10 0.89
C TYR A 382 -11.52 4.50 0.15
N ASP A 383 -11.62 4.14 -1.13
CA ASP A 383 -10.50 3.58 -1.89
C ASP A 383 -9.22 4.44 -1.86
N TYR A 384 -9.39 5.76 -1.81
CA TYR A 384 -8.29 6.72 -1.75
C TYR A 384 -7.36 6.51 -0.53
N SER A 385 -7.85 5.94 0.57
CA SER A 385 -7.06 5.71 1.77
C SER A 385 -6.10 4.51 1.63
N LEU A 386 -6.30 3.68 0.61
CA LEU A 386 -5.44 2.53 0.26
C LEU A 386 -4.35 2.90 -0.75
N ARG A 387 -4.21 4.19 -1.06
CA ARG A 387 -3.26 4.73 -2.03
C ARG A 387 -1.83 4.74 -1.45
N VAL A 388 -0.88 4.32 -2.28
CA VAL A 388 0.59 4.36 -2.07
C VAL A 388 1.21 5.40 -3.01
N TYR A 389 0.58 6.57 -3.06
CA TYR A 389 0.99 7.70 -3.88
C TYR A 389 0.62 9.01 -3.14
N PRO A 390 1.59 9.91 -2.86
CA PRO A 390 3.03 9.79 -3.13
C PRO A 390 3.67 8.56 -2.51
N VAL A 391 4.82 8.14 -3.06
CA VAL A 391 5.57 6.98 -2.54
C VAL A 391 6.08 7.28 -1.12
N PRO A 392 5.82 6.42 -0.12
CA PRO A 392 6.28 6.60 1.26
C PRO A 392 7.79 6.31 1.39
N ASP A 393 8.39 6.59 2.55
CA ASP A 393 9.76 6.14 2.83
C ASP A 393 9.80 4.64 3.10
N MET A 394 8.75 4.12 3.75
CA MET A 394 8.66 2.71 4.09
C MET A 394 7.24 2.16 3.90
N LEU A 395 7.18 0.93 3.41
CA LEU A 395 5.95 0.15 3.25
C LEU A 395 6.12 -1.20 3.97
N VAL A 396 5.32 -1.41 5.01
CA VAL A 396 5.27 -2.66 5.76
C VAL A 396 4.07 -3.46 5.27
N ILE A 397 4.32 -4.51 4.49
CA ILE A 397 3.31 -5.48 4.11
C ILE A 397 3.46 -6.66 5.06
N ALA A 398 2.70 -6.63 6.15
CA ALA A 398 2.59 -7.75 7.08
C ALA A 398 1.80 -8.87 6.38
N ASP A 399 2.52 -9.83 5.82
CA ASP A 399 1.97 -10.98 5.08
C ASP A 399 2.40 -12.27 5.77
N LYS A 400 1.62 -13.34 5.61
CA LYS A 400 2.03 -14.68 6.02
C LYS A 400 3.04 -15.32 5.08
N TYR A 401 3.30 -14.71 3.93
CA TYR A 401 4.40 -15.08 3.05
C TYR A 401 5.75 -14.98 3.77
N ASP A 402 6.79 -15.58 3.18
CA ASP A 402 8.14 -15.55 3.73
C ASP A 402 8.62 -14.10 3.94
N PRO A 403 9.38 -13.83 5.02
CA PRO A 403 9.87 -12.50 5.33
C PRO A 403 10.81 -12.00 4.24
N PHE A 404 10.78 -10.70 3.95
CA PHE A 404 11.67 -10.08 2.95
C PHE A 404 11.93 -8.61 3.26
N THR A 405 13.00 -8.08 2.65
CA THR A 405 13.33 -6.66 2.59
C THR A 405 13.70 -6.33 1.15
N VAL A 406 13.00 -5.38 0.53
CA VAL A 406 13.22 -4.95 -0.85
C VAL A 406 13.16 -3.43 -0.93
N THR A 407 14.12 -2.82 -1.60
CA THR A 407 14.10 -1.38 -1.86
C THR A 407 13.76 -1.11 -3.32
N ASN A 408 12.77 -0.26 -3.57
CA ASN A 408 12.37 0.13 -4.92
C ASN A 408 11.89 1.59 -4.94
N THR A 409 12.37 2.38 -5.90
CA THR A 409 11.98 3.79 -6.08
C THR A 409 12.05 4.60 -4.77
N ASP A 410 13.18 4.48 -4.06
CA ASP A 410 13.45 5.12 -2.77
C ASP A 410 12.46 4.77 -1.63
N CYS A 411 11.67 3.71 -1.80
CA CYS A 411 10.79 3.15 -0.79
C CYS A 411 11.33 1.81 -0.30
N LEU A 412 11.51 1.70 1.01
CA LEU A 412 11.88 0.47 1.68
C LEU A 412 10.64 -0.37 1.95
N CYS A 413 10.53 -1.54 1.35
CA CYS A 413 9.40 -2.43 1.50
C CYS A 413 9.80 -3.67 2.29
N ILE A 414 9.11 -3.95 3.39
CA ILE A 414 9.39 -5.12 4.22
C ILE A 414 8.16 -5.98 4.44
N ASN A 415 8.40 -7.27 4.67
CA ASN A 415 7.47 -8.19 5.28
C ASN A 415 8.17 -8.85 6.47
N PRO A 416 7.67 -8.71 7.71
CA PRO A 416 8.21 -9.44 8.86
C PRO A 416 7.89 -10.94 8.83
N GLY A 417 6.96 -11.38 7.96
CA GLY A 417 6.46 -12.74 7.95
C GLY A 417 5.54 -13.03 9.13
N SER A 418 4.94 -14.22 9.12
CA SER A 418 4.11 -14.67 10.24
C SER A 418 4.99 -15.16 11.38
N PHE A 419 5.02 -14.44 12.50
CA PHE A 419 5.87 -14.71 13.66
C PHE A 419 5.88 -16.19 14.10
N PRO A 420 4.75 -16.85 14.37
CA PRO A 420 4.76 -18.27 14.76
C PRO A 420 5.17 -19.24 13.64
N ARG A 421 5.16 -18.81 12.37
CA ARG A 421 5.46 -19.66 11.20
C ARG A 421 6.84 -19.42 10.60
N SER A 422 7.47 -18.28 10.87
CA SER A 422 8.79 -17.91 10.38
C SER A 422 9.93 -18.33 11.33
N GLY A 423 9.63 -19.09 12.39
CA GLY A 423 10.58 -19.35 13.46
C GLY A 423 10.78 -18.13 14.37
N PHE A 424 9.71 -17.37 14.59
CA PHE A 424 9.67 -16.16 15.44
C PHE A 424 10.53 -15.00 14.91
N SER A 425 10.62 -14.86 13.58
CA SER A 425 11.25 -13.70 12.95
C SER A 425 10.40 -12.45 13.08
N PHE A 426 11.06 -11.30 13.23
CA PHE A 426 10.45 -9.98 13.19
C PHE A 426 11.35 -9.06 12.35
N LYS A 427 11.00 -7.77 12.24
CA LYS A 427 11.85 -6.79 11.55
C LYS A 427 12.08 -5.59 12.44
N VAL A 428 13.27 -5.03 12.38
CA VAL A 428 13.63 -3.80 13.09
C VAL A 428 13.96 -2.72 12.08
N PHE A 429 13.53 -1.49 12.34
CA PHE A 429 13.84 -0.33 11.50
C PHE A 429 14.40 0.81 12.33
N TYR A 430 15.52 1.34 11.88
CA TYR A 430 16.16 2.52 12.45
C TYR A 430 15.90 3.73 11.54
N PRO A 431 14.98 4.63 11.91
CA PRO A 431 14.63 5.78 11.08
C PRO A 431 15.80 6.75 10.85
N SER A 432 16.75 6.88 11.77
CA SER A 432 17.89 7.82 11.66
C SER A 432 18.70 7.61 10.37
N ASN A 433 18.96 6.36 10.01
CA ASN A 433 19.76 5.97 8.84
C ASN A 433 19.00 5.11 7.82
N LYS A 434 17.70 4.87 8.05
CA LYS A 434 16.81 4.03 7.23
C LYS A 434 17.28 2.58 7.06
N THR A 435 17.92 2.02 8.09
CA THR A 435 18.40 0.63 8.08
C THR A 435 17.32 -0.33 8.57
N VAL A 436 17.28 -1.53 7.98
CA VAL A 436 16.43 -2.64 8.43
C VAL A 436 17.29 -3.79 8.90
N GLU A 437 16.94 -4.34 10.05
CA GLU A 437 17.51 -5.57 10.62
C GLU A 437 16.42 -6.63 10.81
N ASP A 438 16.86 -7.87 11.05
CA ASP A 438 16.05 -9.09 11.18
C ASP A 438 16.09 -9.65 12.60
#